data_AF-A0A6P3ZYP6-F1
#
_entry.id   AF-A0A6P3ZYP6-F1
#
_cell.length_a   1.000
_cell.length_b   1.000
_cell.length_c   1.000
_cell.angle_alpha   90.00
_cell.angle_beta   90.00
_cell.angle_gamma   90.00
#
_symmetry.space_group_name_H-M   'P 1'
#
loop_
_entity.id
_entity.type
_entity.pdbx_description
1 polymer ?
#
loop_
_entity_poly.entity_id
_entity_poly.type
_entity_poly.pdbx_seq_one_letter_code
_entity_poly.pdbx_strand_id
1 'polypeptide(L)'
;MGFISNRIRRDKLQSGDHIYCYRALHTYSHHGIYVKENNKARVIHLSIKPKTCENCRGEQQAEEKKGEGIVVKTCLACFLDGHGLFRYEYEVSISNFLLQVPGTCTTRPADERRTVIDRAYKMHKTNGFGAYHLLNNNCETFAVYCKTGIPYSVQVMFVEITLKTTLADLGQPQSVMTLLAKIAVANRMEVMLQVNKLICGLSKDKRVVESWSSKDKVVVENGN
;
A
#
# COMPACT_ATOMS: atom_id res chain seq x y z
N MET A 1 -22.02 4.24 -14.02
CA MET A 1 -21.12 4.93 -13.07
C MET A 1 -19.74 4.94 -13.71
N GLY A 2 -19.23 6.13 -14.03
CA GLY A 2 -18.17 6.33 -15.03
C GLY A 2 -16.75 6.05 -14.52
N PHE A 3 -15.85 5.86 -15.49
CA PHE A 3 -14.39 5.71 -15.41
C PHE A 3 -13.66 6.92 -14.77
N ILE A 4 -14.07 7.32 -13.57
CA ILE A 4 -13.59 8.53 -12.90
C ILE A 4 -12.59 8.10 -11.84
N SER A 5 -11.33 8.48 -12.02
CA SER A 5 -10.23 8.25 -11.10
C SER A 5 -10.63 8.37 -9.62
N ASN A 6 -10.14 7.47 -8.77
CA ASN A 6 -10.30 7.49 -7.31
C ASN A 6 -9.69 8.73 -6.62
N ARG A 7 -9.14 9.68 -7.38
CA ARG A 7 -8.54 10.91 -6.88
C ARG A 7 -9.60 11.77 -6.17
N ILE A 8 -9.25 12.26 -4.99
CA ILE A 8 -10.16 13.07 -4.16
C ILE A 8 -9.47 14.37 -3.73
N ARG A 9 -10.27 15.43 -3.55
CA ARG A 9 -9.81 16.69 -2.97
C ARG A 9 -9.75 16.61 -1.44
N ARG A 10 -8.81 17.35 -0.83
CA ARG A 10 -8.61 17.35 0.63
C ARG A 10 -9.85 17.80 1.42
N ASP A 11 -10.65 18.72 0.90
CA ASP A 11 -11.88 19.21 1.55
C ASP A 11 -13.01 18.16 1.60
N LYS A 12 -12.88 17.08 0.84
CA LYS A 12 -13.85 15.97 0.84
C LYS A 12 -13.45 14.83 1.78
N LEU A 13 -12.29 14.91 2.42
CA LEU A 13 -11.83 13.89 3.36
C LEU A 13 -12.66 13.89 4.64
N GLN A 14 -13.01 12.68 5.08
CA GLN A 14 -13.72 12.43 6.33
C GLN A 14 -12.99 11.39 7.16
N SER A 15 -12.97 11.58 8.49
CA SER A 15 -12.36 10.59 9.38
C SER A 15 -12.94 9.20 9.13
N GLY A 16 -12.07 8.19 9.01
CA GLY A 16 -12.43 6.82 8.64
C GLY A 16 -12.37 6.54 7.13
N ASP A 17 -11.99 7.51 6.30
CA ASP A 17 -11.67 7.27 4.89
C ASP A 17 -10.41 6.41 4.77
N HIS A 18 -10.49 5.34 3.98
CA HIS A 18 -9.32 4.60 3.51
C HIS A 18 -8.78 5.35 2.30
N ILE A 19 -7.58 5.91 2.47
CA ILE A 19 -6.88 6.67 1.44
C ILE A 19 -5.62 5.95 1.01
N TYR A 20 -5.21 6.23 -0.22
CA TYR A 20 -3.95 5.73 -0.74
C TYR A 20 -3.28 6.75 -1.65
N CYS A 21 -2.00 6.52 -1.91
CA CYS A 21 -1.20 7.29 -2.84
C CYS A 21 -0.25 6.35 -3.59
N TYR A 22 -0.08 6.60 -4.89
CA TYR A 22 0.87 5.83 -5.70
C TYR A 22 2.32 6.25 -5.39
N ARG A 23 3.22 5.27 -5.43
CA ARG A 23 4.65 5.41 -5.13
C ARG A 23 5.49 4.84 -6.26
N ALA A 24 6.77 5.25 -6.31
CA ALA A 24 7.78 4.75 -7.24
C ALA A 24 7.25 4.60 -8.68
N LEU A 25 6.84 5.72 -9.29
CA LEU A 25 6.24 5.78 -10.64
C LEU A 25 4.97 4.91 -10.82
N HIS A 26 4.13 4.81 -9.79
CA HIS A 26 2.89 4.02 -9.78
C HIS A 26 3.08 2.50 -9.72
N THR A 27 4.26 2.02 -9.34
CA THR A 27 4.53 0.59 -9.20
C THR A 27 3.88 -0.03 -7.96
N TYR A 28 3.50 0.77 -6.96
CA TYR A 28 2.67 0.33 -5.84
C TYR A 28 1.86 1.48 -5.24
N SER A 29 0.84 1.14 -4.46
CA SER A 29 0.04 2.06 -3.65
C SER A 29 0.40 1.94 -2.18
N HIS A 30 0.53 3.08 -1.50
CA HIS A 30 0.69 3.16 -0.05
C HIS A 30 -0.62 3.60 0.60
N HIS A 31 -1.09 2.83 1.57
CA HIS A 31 -2.46 2.91 2.11
C HIS A 31 -2.49 3.34 3.56
N GLY A 32 -3.58 3.98 3.98
CA GLY A 32 -3.80 4.40 5.36
C GLY A 32 -5.23 4.82 5.65
N ILE A 33 -5.52 5.00 6.94
CA ILE A 33 -6.81 5.51 7.43
C ILE A 33 -6.65 6.97 7.82
N TYR A 34 -7.41 7.84 7.17
CA TYR A 34 -7.45 9.26 7.51
C TYR A 34 -8.25 9.48 8.79
N VAL A 35 -7.70 10.32 9.69
CA VAL A 35 -8.38 10.78 10.90
C VAL A 35 -8.15 12.27 11.08
N LYS A 36 -9.21 13.00 11.45
CA LYS A 36 -9.15 14.41 11.85
C LYS A 36 -9.14 14.48 13.37
N GLU A 37 -8.02 14.92 13.94
CA GLU A 37 -7.79 14.98 15.39
C GLU A 37 -7.35 16.40 15.77
N ASN A 38 -8.05 17.06 16.69
CA ASN A 38 -7.74 18.43 17.11
C ASN A 38 -7.55 19.41 15.93
N ASN A 39 -8.42 19.35 14.93
CA ASN A 39 -8.34 20.09 13.67
C ASN A 39 -7.10 19.81 12.79
N LYS A 40 -6.33 18.78 13.11
CA LYS A 40 -5.17 18.35 12.31
C LYS A 40 -5.52 17.12 11.47
N ALA A 41 -5.08 17.15 10.20
CA ALA A 41 -5.14 16.03 9.29
C ALA A 41 -4.06 14.99 9.64
N ARG A 42 -4.49 13.80 10.02
CA ARG A 42 -3.63 12.67 10.40
C ARG A 42 -3.97 11.44 9.57
N VAL A 43 -2.99 10.56 9.43
CA VAL A 43 -3.15 9.27 8.77
C VAL A 43 -2.51 8.20 9.63
N ILE A 44 -3.28 7.18 9.98
CA ILE A 44 -2.78 5.98 10.64
C ILE A 44 -2.50 4.94 9.57
N HIS A 45 -1.28 4.41 9.52
CA HIS A 45 -0.89 3.45 8.50
C HIS A 45 0.24 2.52 8.95
N LEU A 46 0.29 1.33 8.36
CA LEU A 46 1.44 0.44 8.48
C LEU A 46 2.60 0.99 7.62
N SER A 47 3.80 1.02 8.18
CA SER A 47 5.01 1.51 7.50
C SER A 47 6.24 0.74 7.97
N ILE A 48 7.22 0.56 7.08
CA ILE A 48 8.54 0.02 7.45
C ILE A 48 9.50 1.16 7.83
N LYS A 49 9.35 2.32 7.20
CA LYS A 49 10.20 3.52 7.42
C LYS A 49 9.33 4.76 7.37
N PRO A 50 8.67 5.14 8.47
CA PRO A 50 7.79 6.30 8.49
C PRO A 50 8.59 7.59 8.26
N LYS A 51 8.16 8.41 7.31
CA LYS A 51 8.64 9.79 7.21
C LYS A 51 8.00 10.63 8.30
N THR A 52 8.82 11.35 9.06
CA THR A 52 8.36 12.24 10.12
C THR A 52 8.84 13.66 9.86
N CYS A 53 7.99 14.62 10.19
CA CYS A 53 8.36 16.02 10.27
C CYS A 53 8.16 16.50 11.70
N GLU A 54 8.50 17.75 11.97
CA GLU A 54 8.28 18.37 13.27
C GLU A 54 6.82 18.27 13.75
N ASN A 55 5.85 18.36 12.82
CA ASN A 55 4.42 18.20 13.11
C ASN A 55 3.97 16.77 13.46
N CYS A 56 4.85 15.78 13.31
CA CYS A 56 4.63 14.38 13.67
C CYS A 56 5.36 14.00 14.99
N ARG A 57 6.16 14.91 15.58
CA ARG A 57 6.94 14.62 16.79
C ARG A 57 6.03 14.27 17.97
N GLY A 58 6.41 13.25 18.75
CA GLY A 58 5.71 12.83 19.97
C GLY A 58 4.46 11.95 19.75
N GLU A 59 4.05 11.71 18.49
CA GLU A 59 2.88 10.87 18.16
C GLU A 59 3.26 9.42 17.78
N GLN A 60 4.56 9.08 17.79
CA GLN A 60 5.05 7.74 17.46
C GLN A 60 5.29 6.95 18.75
N GLN A 61 4.47 5.93 18.98
CA GLN A 61 4.53 5.09 20.19
C GLN A 61 5.24 3.75 19.96
N ALA A 62 5.52 3.35 18.72
CA ALA A 62 6.14 2.07 18.41
C ALA A 62 7.66 2.23 18.22
N GLU A 63 8.45 1.49 19.00
CA GLU A 63 9.89 1.33 18.76
C GLU A 63 10.12 0.63 17.41
N GLU A 64 11.06 1.16 16.63
CA GLU A 64 11.45 0.56 15.36
C GLU A 64 12.18 -0.76 15.61
N LYS A 65 11.49 -1.89 15.42
CA LYS A 65 12.13 -3.21 15.35
C LYS A 65 12.51 -3.53 13.91
N LYS A 66 13.80 -3.78 13.69
CA LYS A 66 14.37 -4.04 12.36
C LYS A 66 13.68 -5.24 11.71
N GLY A 67 12.95 -5.01 10.61
CA GLY A 67 12.27 -6.05 9.83
C GLY A 67 10.77 -6.21 10.10
N GLU A 68 10.20 -5.47 11.07
CA GLU A 68 8.76 -5.48 11.36
C GLU A 68 8.08 -4.21 10.84
N GLY A 69 6.84 -4.34 10.37
CA GLY A 69 6.01 -3.18 10.03
C GLY A 69 5.50 -2.53 11.31
N ILE A 70 5.54 -1.21 11.37
CA ILE A 70 5.03 -0.44 12.50
C ILE A 70 3.79 0.34 12.09
N VAL A 71 2.77 0.31 12.95
CA VAL A 71 1.56 1.11 12.77
C VAL A 71 1.82 2.50 13.34
N VAL A 72 1.97 3.48 12.46
CA VAL A 72 2.32 4.85 12.81
C VAL A 72 1.17 5.80 12.55
N LYS A 73 1.21 6.95 13.22
CA LYS A 73 0.36 8.11 12.93
C LYS A 73 1.22 9.24 12.39
N THR A 74 0.90 9.72 11.19
CA THR A 74 1.65 10.80 10.51
C THR A 74 0.70 11.92 10.07
N CYS A 75 1.25 13.09 9.72
CA CYS A 75 0.46 14.11 9.05
C CYS A 75 0.17 13.71 7.61
N LEU A 76 -0.92 14.24 7.03
CA LEU A 76 -1.31 13.95 5.65
C LEU A 76 -0.19 14.28 4.64
N ALA A 77 0.61 15.32 4.88
CA ALA A 77 1.71 15.68 4.00
C ALA A 77 2.83 14.63 3.98
N CYS A 78 3.23 14.12 5.16
CA CYS A 78 4.21 13.03 5.26
C CYS A 78 3.67 11.72 4.66
N PHE A 79 2.39 11.43 4.88
CA PHE A 79 1.74 10.28 4.26
C PHE A 79 1.70 10.39 2.73
N LEU A 80 1.49 11.58 2.16
CA LEU A 80 1.42 11.75 0.70
C LEU A 80 2.79 11.88 0.06
N ASP A 81 3.77 12.48 0.74
CA ASP A 81 5.15 12.65 0.26
C ASP A 81 5.24 13.28 -1.14
N GLY A 82 4.40 14.29 -1.40
CA GLY A 82 4.29 14.96 -2.70
C GLY A 82 3.42 14.23 -3.74
N HIS A 83 2.93 13.02 -3.46
CA HIS A 83 2.10 12.26 -4.38
C HIS A 83 0.59 12.59 -4.28
N GLY A 84 -0.18 12.08 -5.24
CA GLY A 84 -1.62 12.27 -5.30
C GLY A 84 -2.38 11.60 -4.16
N LEU A 85 -3.53 12.18 -3.81
CA LEU A 85 -4.47 11.66 -2.82
C LEU A 85 -5.63 10.95 -3.52
N PHE A 86 -5.82 9.68 -3.18
CA PHE A 86 -6.89 8.84 -3.71
C PHE A 86 -7.67 8.19 -2.57
N ARG A 87 -8.95 7.91 -2.79
CA ARG A 87 -9.81 7.21 -1.83
C ARG A 87 -10.09 5.81 -2.34
N TYR A 88 -9.90 4.82 -1.48
CA TYR A 88 -10.22 3.43 -1.79
C TYR A 88 -11.73 3.21 -1.83
N GLU A 89 -12.23 2.48 -2.82
CA GLU A 89 -13.67 2.23 -2.99
C GLU A 89 -14.10 0.90 -2.34
N TYR A 90 -15.27 0.93 -1.69
CA TYR A 90 -15.91 -0.24 -1.09
C TYR A 90 -17.24 -0.49 -1.80
N GLU A 91 -17.77 -1.70 -1.70
CA GLU A 91 -19.07 -2.09 -2.28
C GLU A 91 -19.16 -1.84 -3.79
N VAL A 92 -18.03 -1.92 -4.51
CA VAL A 92 -18.06 -1.87 -5.97
C VAL A 92 -18.65 -3.18 -6.53
N SER A 93 -19.23 -3.13 -7.73
CA SER A 93 -19.65 -4.36 -8.40
C SER A 93 -18.46 -5.26 -8.71
N ILE A 94 -18.69 -6.57 -8.86
CA ILE A 94 -17.66 -7.53 -9.29
C ILE A 94 -17.02 -7.09 -10.62
N SER A 95 -17.83 -6.60 -11.57
CA SER A 95 -17.33 -6.08 -12.84
C SER A 95 -16.37 -4.91 -12.67
N ASN A 96 -16.70 -3.93 -11.81
CA ASN A 96 -15.82 -2.81 -11.53
C ASN A 96 -14.54 -3.27 -10.83
N PHE A 97 -14.67 -4.21 -9.89
CA PHE A 97 -13.53 -4.79 -9.18
C PHE A 97 -12.54 -5.48 -10.13
N LEU A 98 -13.03 -6.22 -11.12
CA LEU A 98 -12.19 -6.91 -12.10
C LEU A 98 -11.53 -5.96 -13.12
N LEU A 99 -12.12 -4.78 -13.35
CA LEU A 99 -11.63 -3.79 -14.32
C LEU A 99 -10.69 -2.74 -13.71
N GLN A 100 -10.78 -2.50 -12.40
CA GLN A 100 -9.94 -1.50 -11.72
C GLN A 100 -8.53 -2.03 -11.42
N VAL A 101 -7.61 -1.08 -11.23
CA VAL A 101 -6.23 -1.39 -10.84
C VAL A 101 -6.24 -2.09 -9.47
N PRO A 102 -5.49 -3.19 -9.27
CA PRO A 102 -5.39 -3.84 -7.95
C PRO A 102 -5.00 -2.85 -6.85
N GLY A 103 -5.57 -3.01 -5.66
CA GLY A 103 -5.31 -2.11 -4.53
C GLY A 103 -6.05 -0.77 -4.61
N THR A 104 -7.19 -0.70 -5.30
CA THR A 104 -7.96 0.55 -5.40
C THR A 104 -9.43 0.42 -4.98
N CYS A 105 -9.99 -0.80 -5.00
CA CYS A 105 -11.37 -1.05 -4.61
C CYS A 105 -11.60 -2.48 -4.07
N THR A 106 -12.74 -2.71 -3.42
CA THR A 106 -13.22 -4.04 -3.02
C THR A 106 -14.73 -4.14 -3.12
N THR A 107 -15.25 -5.35 -3.34
CA THR A 107 -16.69 -5.63 -3.35
C THR A 107 -17.28 -5.72 -1.93
N ARG A 108 -16.44 -5.75 -0.89
CA ARG A 108 -16.90 -5.88 0.50
C ARG A 108 -17.49 -4.57 1.03
N PRO A 109 -18.48 -4.66 1.93
CA PRO A 109 -18.96 -3.53 2.70
C PRO A 109 -17.89 -3.02 3.67
N ALA A 110 -17.90 -1.72 3.90
CA ALA A 110 -17.16 -1.08 4.96
C ALA A 110 -18.04 -0.92 6.20
N ASP A 111 -17.46 -1.13 7.38
CA ASP A 111 -18.14 -0.80 8.62
C ASP A 111 -18.26 0.71 8.84
N GLU A 112 -19.07 1.09 9.83
CA GLU A 112 -19.29 2.47 10.23
C GLU A 112 -17.99 3.19 10.62
N ARG A 113 -17.90 4.49 10.28
CA ARG A 113 -16.72 5.35 10.50
C ARG A 113 -16.17 5.25 11.92
N ARG A 114 -17.04 5.23 12.94
CA ARG A 114 -16.60 5.12 14.34
C ARG A 114 -15.81 3.85 14.60
N THR A 115 -16.37 2.70 14.21
CA THR A 115 -15.71 1.38 14.31
C THR A 115 -14.40 1.32 13.54
N VAL A 116 -14.34 1.97 12.37
CA VAL A 116 -13.11 2.08 11.58
C VAL A 116 -12.02 2.84 12.33
N ILE A 117 -12.36 4.01 12.86
CA ILE A 117 -11.46 4.88 13.59
C ILE A 117 -10.96 4.17 14.86
N ASP A 118 -11.86 3.55 15.62
CA ASP A 118 -11.53 2.82 16.85
C ASP A 118 -10.54 1.69 16.59
N ARG A 119 -10.71 0.92 15.51
CA ARG A 119 -9.74 -0.11 15.11
C ARG A 119 -8.39 0.46 14.71
N ALA A 120 -8.37 1.53 13.92
CA ALA A 120 -7.12 2.17 13.51
C ALA A 120 -6.32 2.66 14.71
N TYR A 121 -6.97 3.33 15.68
CA TYR A 121 -6.33 3.75 16.93
C TYR A 121 -5.91 2.57 17.80
N LYS A 122 -6.74 1.53 17.92
CA LYS A 122 -6.37 0.30 18.65
C LYS A 122 -5.08 -0.31 18.09
N MET A 123 -5.00 -0.48 16.76
CA MET A 123 -3.82 -1.03 16.10
C MET A 123 -2.58 -0.14 16.26
N HIS A 124 -2.75 1.19 16.21
CA HIS A 124 -1.65 2.12 16.45
C HIS A 124 -1.13 2.03 17.89
N LYS A 125 -2.02 1.95 18.89
CA LYS A 125 -1.65 1.88 20.30
C LYS A 125 -0.96 0.56 20.66
N THR A 126 -1.41 -0.56 20.10
CA THR A 126 -0.87 -1.88 20.43
C THR A 126 0.28 -2.30 19.53
N ASN A 127 0.54 -1.56 18.45
CA ASN A 127 1.33 -2.03 17.29
C ASN A 127 0.93 -3.44 16.84
N GLY A 128 -0.35 -3.80 17.02
CA GLY A 128 -0.82 -5.19 17.08
C GLY A 128 -1.09 -5.84 15.73
N PHE A 129 -0.69 -5.21 14.62
CA PHE A 129 -0.97 -5.75 13.29
C PHE A 129 0.00 -6.87 12.87
N GLY A 130 1.13 -7.00 13.58
CA GLY A 130 2.10 -8.07 13.36
C GLY A 130 3.15 -7.76 12.28
N ALA A 131 3.98 -8.76 11.96
CA ALA A 131 5.08 -8.62 11.00
C ALA A 131 4.59 -8.27 9.59
N TYR A 132 5.34 -7.40 8.90
CA TYR A 132 5.06 -6.96 7.53
C TYR A 132 5.42 -8.06 6.54
N HIS A 133 4.48 -8.46 5.67
CA HIS A 133 4.83 -9.22 4.47
C HIS A 133 4.28 -8.51 3.22
N LEU A 134 4.99 -8.60 2.11
CA LEU A 134 4.64 -7.87 0.88
C LEU A 134 3.28 -8.30 0.30
N LEU A 135 2.95 -9.59 0.45
CA LEU A 135 1.73 -10.21 -0.09
C LEU A 135 0.60 -10.32 0.95
N ASN A 136 0.94 -10.34 2.24
CA ASN A 136 0.02 -10.45 3.39
C ASN A 136 0.55 -9.54 4.52
N ASN A 137 -0.30 -8.79 5.22
CA ASN A 137 0.15 -7.80 6.23
C ASN A 137 0.96 -6.63 5.62
N ASN A 138 0.51 -6.10 4.48
CA ASN A 138 1.01 -4.83 3.95
C ASN A 138 0.08 -3.66 4.37
N CYS A 139 0.39 -2.44 3.92
CA CYS A 139 -0.41 -1.26 4.26
C CYS A 139 -1.86 -1.34 3.75
N GLU A 140 -2.11 -2.01 2.62
CA GLU A 140 -3.45 -2.25 2.08
C GLU A 140 -4.23 -3.19 3.01
N THR A 141 -3.64 -4.33 3.39
CA THR A 141 -4.26 -5.28 4.33
C THR A 141 -4.63 -4.60 5.65
N PHE A 142 -3.75 -3.74 6.17
CA PHE A 142 -4.00 -2.96 7.38
C PHE A 142 -5.23 -2.04 7.22
N ALA A 143 -5.29 -1.28 6.13
CA ALA A 143 -6.40 -0.35 5.92
C ALA A 143 -7.72 -1.09 5.65
N VAL A 144 -7.69 -2.21 4.91
CA VAL A 144 -8.85 -3.09 4.71
C VAL A 144 -9.31 -3.71 6.02
N TYR A 145 -8.41 -4.17 6.89
CA TYR A 145 -8.75 -4.64 8.23
C TYR A 145 -9.43 -3.54 9.05
N CYS A 146 -8.88 -2.32 9.04
CA CYS A 146 -9.50 -1.21 9.73
C CYS A 146 -10.90 -0.89 9.17
N LYS A 147 -11.18 -1.18 7.91
CA LYS A 147 -12.49 -0.93 7.29
C LYS A 147 -13.50 -2.07 7.46
N THR A 148 -13.06 -3.31 7.63
CA THR A 148 -13.92 -4.51 7.51
C THR A 148 -13.79 -5.51 8.66
N GLY A 149 -12.72 -5.41 9.46
CA GLY A 149 -12.50 -6.21 10.66
C GLY A 149 -11.80 -7.52 10.36
N ILE A 150 -11.55 -7.77 9.07
CA ILE A 150 -11.00 -9.00 8.57
C ILE A 150 -9.71 -8.63 7.81
N PRO A 151 -8.55 -9.14 8.24
CA PRO A 151 -7.29 -8.90 7.55
C PRO A 151 -7.27 -9.77 6.30
N TYR A 152 -7.71 -9.21 5.17
CA TYR A 152 -7.81 -9.94 3.91
C TYR A 152 -6.92 -9.29 2.86
N SER A 153 -6.20 -10.13 2.10
CA SER A 153 -5.43 -9.72 0.93
C SER A 153 -6.39 -9.64 -0.26
N VAL A 154 -6.54 -8.45 -0.85
CA VAL A 154 -7.47 -8.23 -1.98
C VAL A 154 -7.00 -9.01 -3.22
N GLN A 155 -5.70 -9.29 -3.30
CA GLN A 155 -5.09 -10.18 -4.28
C GLN A 155 -5.68 -11.60 -4.17
N VAL A 156 -5.92 -12.10 -2.95
CA VAL A 156 -6.57 -13.41 -2.70
C VAL A 156 -8.05 -13.35 -3.10
N MET A 157 -8.73 -12.24 -2.80
CA MET A 157 -10.12 -12.04 -3.22
C MET A 157 -10.28 -12.01 -4.74
N PHE A 158 -9.34 -11.39 -5.45
CA PHE A 158 -9.31 -11.38 -6.91
C PHE A 158 -9.22 -12.79 -7.49
N VAL A 159 -8.34 -13.62 -6.94
CA VAL A 159 -8.21 -15.03 -7.36
C VAL A 159 -9.50 -15.80 -7.07
N GLU A 160 -10.08 -15.64 -5.87
CA GLU A 160 -11.31 -16.34 -5.49
C GLU A 160 -12.51 -15.95 -6.37
N ILE A 161 -12.70 -14.65 -6.60
CA ILE A 161 -13.78 -14.13 -7.45
C ILE A 161 -13.57 -14.61 -8.88
N THR A 162 -12.36 -14.45 -9.43
CA THR A 162 -12.07 -14.86 -10.80
C THR A 162 -12.26 -16.37 -10.97
N LEU A 163 -11.87 -17.18 -9.98
CA LEU A 163 -12.10 -18.62 -9.99
C LEU A 163 -13.60 -18.95 -9.98
N LYS A 164 -14.40 -18.31 -9.11
CA LYS A 164 -15.85 -18.54 -9.03
C LYS A 164 -16.58 -18.11 -10.30
N THR A 165 -16.25 -16.96 -10.88
CA THR A 165 -16.86 -16.49 -12.15
C THR A 165 -16.45 -17.40 -13.30
N THR A 166 -15.18 -17.80 -13.36
CA THR A 166 -14.68 -18.72 -14.39
C THR A 166 -15.32 -20.10 -14.27
N LEU A 167 -15.52 -20.63 -13.06
CA LEU A 167 -16.22 -21.89 -12.83
C LEU A 167 -17.72 -21.81 -13.15
N ALA A 168 -18.35 -20.67 -12.91
CA ALA A 168 -19.75 -20.43 -13.29
C ALA A 168 -19.90 -20.33 -14.82
N ASP A 169 -18.92 -19.76 -15.51
CA ASP A 169 -18.92 -19.60 -16.97
C ASP A 169 -18.43 -20.85 -17.72
N LEU A 170 -17.66 -21.73 -17.07
CA LEU A 170 -17.04 -22.90 -17.69
C LEU A 170 -17.39 -24.16 -16.90
N GLY A 171 -18.38 -24.91 -17.40
CA GLY A 171 -18.61 -26.30 -17.01
C GLY A 171 -17.48 -27.27 -17.40
N GLN A 172 -16.23 -26.81 -17.54
CA GLN A 172 -15.05 -27.60 -17.94
C GLN A 172 -13.74 -27.10 -17.28
N PRO A 173 -12.96 -27.98 -16.63
CA PRO A 173 -11.84 -27.62 -15.72
C PRO A 173 -10.53 -27.16 -16.39
N GLN A 174 -10.35 -27.31 -17.71
CA GLN A 174 -9.07 -27.02 -18.36
C GLN A 174 -8.76 -25.52 -18.52
N SER A 175 -9.78 -24.67 -18.62
CA SER A 175 -9.63 -23.21 -18.81
C SER A 175 -9.17 -22.48 -17.55
N VAL A 176 -9.50 -23.01 -16.37
CA VAL A 176 -9.13 -22.45 -15.06
C VAL A 176 -7.61 -22.45 -14.87
N MET A 177 -6.93 -23.54 -15.25
CA MET A 177 -5.47 -23.62 -15.14
C MET A 177 -4.75 -22.68 -16.11
N THR A 178 -5.28 -22.48 -17.31
CA THR A 178 -4.75 -21.50 -18.27
C THR A 178 -4.97 -20.05 -17.81
N LEU A 179 -6.10 -19.77 -17.15
CA LEU A 179 -6.39 -18.46 -16.59
C LEU A 179 -5.57 -18.17 -15.34
N LEU A 180 -5.42 -19.13 -14.44
CA LEU A 180 -4.50 -19.05 -13.30
C LEU A 180 -3.05 -18.86 -13.77
N ALA A 181 -2.64 -19.50 -14.86
CA ALA A 181 -1.34 -19.26 -15.49
C ALA A 181 -1.23 -17.83 -16.07
N LYS A 182 -2.29 -17.28 -16.67
CA LYS A 182 -2.31 -15.88 -17.15
C LYS A 182 -2.30 -14.85 -16.03
N ILE A 183 -3.01 -15.09 -14.93
CA ILE A 183 -3.01 -14.25 -13.72
C ILE A 183 -1.66 -14.36 -13.01
N ALA A 184 -1.09 -15.57 -12.93
CA ALA A 184 0.26 -15.79 -12.43
C ALA A 184 1.30 -15.10 -13.32
N VAL A 185 1.13 -15.04 -14.64
CA VAL A 185 2.01 -14.29 -15.56
C VAL A 185 1.84 -12.78 -15.42
N ALA A 186 0.61 -12.29 -15.26
CA ALA A 186 0.31 -10.89 -14.98
C ALA A 186 0.93 -10.42 -13.64
N ASN A 187 1.02 -11.32 -12.65
CA ASN A 187 1.73 -11.10 -11.39
C ASN A 187 3.23 -11.47 -11.42
N ARG A 188 3.70 -12.30 -12.36
CA ARG A 188 5.10 -12.78 -12.39
C ARG A 188 6.04 -11.86 -13.13
N MET A 189 5.60 -11.11 -14.13
CA MET A 189 6.54 -10.29 -14.91
C MET A 189 7.06 -9.07 -14.10
N GLU A 190 6.20 -8.45 -13.29
CA GLU A 190 6.58 -7.30 -12.46
C GLU A 190 7.41 -7.72 -11.23
N VAL A 191 7.03 -8.83 -10.58
CA VAL A 191 7.74 -9.36 -9.39
C VAL A 191 9.09 -9.97 -9.78
N MET A 192 9.20 -10.67 -10.92
CA MET A 192 10.50 -11.18 -11.40
C MET A 192 11.45 -10.04 -11.81
N LEU A 193 10.96 -8.91 -12.33
CA LEU A 193 11.78 -7.72 -12.61
C LEU A 193 12.27 -7.04 -11.33
N GLN A 194 11.46 -6.99 -10.28
CA GLN A 194 11.84 -6.41 -8.99
C GLN A 194 12.80 -7.32 -8.21
N VAL A 195 12.61 -8.64 -8.24
CA VAL A 195 13.52 -9.61 -7.63
C VAL A 195 14.86 -9.68 -8.38
N ASN A 196 14.87 -9.61 -9.73
CA ASN A 196 16.14 -9.53 -10.48
C ASN A 196 16.87 -8.19 -10.32
N LYS A 197 16.18 -7.05 -10.14
CA LYS A 197 16.85 -5.79 -9.77
C LYS A 197 17.41 -5.82 -8.34
N LEU A 198 16.75 -6.51 -7.41
CA LEU A 198 17.28 -6.73 -6.06
C LEU A 198 18.52 -7.62 -6.09
N ILE A 199 18.50 -8.71 -6.87
CA ILE A 199 19.61 -9.66 -7.02
C ILE A 199 20.78 -9.03 -7.82
N CYS A 200 20.53 -8.27 -8.89
CA CYS A 200 21.57 -7.53 -9.62
C CYS A 200 22.12 -6.32 -8.85
N GLY A 201 21.33 -5.71 -7.96
CA GLY A 201 21.76 -4.62 -7.07
C GLY A 201 22.63 -5.11 -5.92
N LEU A 202 22.36 -6.33 -5.41
CA LEU A 202 23.18 -6.97 -4.37
C LEU A 202 24.42 -7.69 -4.94
N SER A 203 24.45 -7.98 -6.25
CA SER A 203 25.54 -8.72 -6.90
C SER A 203 26.68 -7.84 -7.47
N LYS A 204 26.56 -6.50 -7.48
CA LYS A 204 27.66 -5.63 -7.95
C LYS A 204 28.62 -5.16 -6.86
N ASP A 205 28.38 -5.52 -5.61
CA ASP A 205 29.13 -4.96 -4.50
C ASP A 205 30.04 -5.97 -3.79
N LYS A 206 31.28 -6.10 -4.29
CA LYS A 206 32.26 -7.10 -3.84
C LYS A 206 33.02 -6.76 -2.55
N ARG A 207 32.67 -5.68 -1.86
CA ARG A 207 33.11 -5.37 -0.48
C ARG A 207 32.03 -4.51 0.24
N VAL A 208 30.74 -4.64 -0.12
CA VAL A 208 29.61 -3.79 0.36
C VAL A 208 29.90 -2.29 0.31
N VAL A 209 30.61 -1.79 -0.69
CA VAL A 209 31.52 -0.66 -0.61
C VAL A 209 32.85 -1.21 -0.15
N GLU A 210 33.59 -1.83 -1.08
CA GLU A 210 34.96 -1.36 -1.12
C GLU A 210 34.80 0.14 -1.11
N SER A 211 35.33 0.88 -0.15
CA SER A 211 36.52 1.56 -0.59
C SER A 211 36.57 1.87 -2.12
N TRP A 212 35.65 2.61 -2.80
CA TRP A 212 34.92 3.88 -2.48
C TRP A 212 35.82 4.85 -1.73
N SER A 213 37.11 4.55 -1.89
CA SER A 213 38.27 5.32 -1.57
C SER A 213 38.12 6.67 -2.26
N SER A 214 38.39 7.69 -1.47
CA SER A 214 38.82 9.01 -1.94
C SER A 214 37.66 9.84 -2.51
N LYS A 215 37.15 10.75 -1.68
CA LYS A 215 37.56 12.17 -1.71
C LYS A 215 37.04 12.85 -2.97
N ASP A 216 36.13 13.78 -2.74
CA ASP A 216 36.26 15.18 -3.13
C ASP A 216 37.21 15.51 -4.29
N LYS A 217 36.68 16.38 -5.18
CA LYS A 217 37.30 17.13 -6.29
C LYS A 217 37.07 16.42 -7.63
N VAL A 218 36.44 17.05 -8.60
CA VAL A 218 36.97 18.27 -9.23
C VAL A 218 35.88 19.29 -9.56
N VAL A 219 36.21 20.53 -9.22
CA VAL A 219 35.57 21.80 -9.57
C VAL A 219 35.68 22.04 -11.08
N VAL A 220 34.60 22.54 -11.67
CA VAL A 220 34.55 23.15 -13.00
C VAL A 220 35.26 24.49 -12.95
N GLU A 221 36.23 24.73 -13.83
CA GLU A 221 36.51 26.09 -14.31
C GLU A 221 37.06 26.08 -15.74
N ASN A 222 36.48 26.97 -16.54
CA ASN A 222 36.79 27.27 -17.94
C ASN A 222 38.06 28.14 -18.05
N GLY A 223 38.68 28.17 -19.23
CA GLY A 223 39.38 29.39 -19.67
C GLY A 223 40.63 29.17 -20.52
N ASN A 224 40.48 29.52 -21.81
CA ASN A 224 41.47 29.82 -22.86
C ASN A 224 42.35 28.69 -23.42
#